data_AF-B7G528-F1
#
_entry.id   AF-B7G528-F1
#
_cell.length_a   1.000
_cell.length_b   1.000
_cell.length_c   1.000
_cell.angle_alpha   90.00
_cell.angle_beta   90.00
_cell.angle_gamma   90.00
#
_symmetry.space_group_name_H-M   'P 1'
#
loop_
_entity.id
_entity.type
_entity.pdbx_description
1 polymer ?
#
loop_
_entity_poly.entity_id
_entity_poly.type
_entity_poly.pdbx_seq_one_letter_code
_entity_poly.pdbx_strand_id
1 'polypeptide(L)'
;MQSIFIFVLCLTALVLHSSHAWTISPHLLTNRRISTPTARAMVQSVSLETLSDNHEEIASELSGSVQRWLDAEWMEQEVHVRMAESCKRSYLDCRERGEADLMAVMVQVADDLTENWRQYDKDAFVNAWDVSNYVSDYLSAKTGIEGCECSSTIH
;
A
#
# COMPACT_ATOMS: atom_id res chain seq x y z
N MET A 1 22.51 53.71 22.81
CA MET A 1 22.33 54.91 21.97
C MET A 1 21.99 54.41 20.58
N GLN A 2 20.69 54.30 20.23
CA GLN A 2 19.91 55.30 19.45
C GLN A 2 20.48 55.43 18.02
N SER A 3 19.77 55.20 16.91
CA SER A 3 18.41 55.61 16.50
C SER A 3 17.94 54.68 15.35
N ILE A 4 16.69 54.24 15.13
CA ILE A 4 15.34 54.86 15.02
C ILE A 4 15.21 55.91 13.91
N PHE A 5 14.53 55.56 12.81
CA PHE A 5 13.70 56.36 11.87
C PHE A 5 12.98 55.32 10.96
N ILE A 6 11.71 54.92 11.08
CA ILE A 6 10.38 55.54 11.15
C ILE A 6 9.84 56.12 9.81
N PHE A 7 8.64 55.62 9.44
CA PHE A 7 7.59 56.13 8.53
C PHE A 7 7.83 55.85 7.02
N VAL A 8 6.86 55.36 6.23
CA VAL A 8 5.47 55.85 6.06
C VAL A 8 4.52 54.73 5.60
N LEU A 9 3.31 54.77 6.18
CA LEU A 9 2.08 54.08 5.80
C LEU A 9 1.65 54.32 4.34
N CYS A 10 1.13 53.28 3.67
CA CYS A 10 0.10 53.49 2.66
C CYS A 10 -1.07 52.54 2.95
N LEU A 11 -2.19 53.17 3.29
CA LEU A 11 -3.46 52.61 3.69
C LEU A 11 -4.45 52.89 2.55
N THR A 12 -5.54 52.10 2.50
CA THR A 12 -6.75 52.23 1.64
C THR A 12 -6.65 51.57 0.24
N ALA A 13 -7.67 50.88 -0.29
CA ALA A 13 -8.98 50.47 0.22
C ALA A 13 -9.63 49.44 -0.74
N LEU A 14 -10.47 48.60 -0.14
CA LEU A 14 -11.77 48.06 -0.62
C LEU A 14 -11.90 47.23 -1.92
N VAL A 15 -12.26 45.96 -1.68
CA VAL A 15 -13.53 45.29 -2.05
C VAL A 15 -13.94 45.25 -3.52
N LEU A 16 -14.04 44.04 -4.08
CA LEU A 16 -15.28 43.59 -4.74
C LEU A 16 -15.36 42.05 -4.85
N HIS A 17 -16.60 41.60 -4.71
CA HIS A 17 -17.07 40.23 -4.58
C HIS A 17 -17.04 39.47 -5.92
N SER A 18 -16.84 38.15 -5.86
CA SER A 18 -17.47 37.24 -6.82
C SER A 18 -17.80 35.90 -6.16
N SER A 19 -19.00 35.82 -5.60
CA SER A 19 -19.64 34.57 -5.21
C SER A 19 -20.09 33.85 -6.48
N HIS A 20 -19.40 32.78 -6.88
CA HIS A 20 -19.93 31.87 -7.89
C HIS A 20 -20.98 30.98 -7.24
N ALA A 21 -22.24 31.42 -7.36
CA ALA A 21 -23.41 30.65 -7.03
C ALA A 21 -23.47 29.39 -7.91
N TRP A 22 -23.43 28.23 -7.28
CA TRP A 22 -23.75 26.95 -7.90
C TRP A 22 -25.25 26.91 -8.19
N THR A 23 -25.64 26.97 -9.45
CA THR A 23 -27.02 26.70 -9.89
C THR A 23 -27.18 25.20 -10.09
N ILE A 24 -27.79 24.51 -9.12
CA ILE A 24 -28.26 23.14 -9.27
C ILE A 24 -29.65 23.18 -9.91
N SER A 25 -29.78 22.64 -11.12
CA SER A 25 -31.06 22.46 -11.81
C SER A 25 -31.95 21.45 -11.08
N PRO A 26 -33.20 21.80 -10.72
CA PRO A 26 -34.18 20.84 -10.25
C PRO A 26 -35.10 20.47 -11.42
N HIS A 27 -34.76 19.41 -12.15
CA HIS A 27 -35.79 18.70 -12.91
C HIS A 27 -35.83 17.23 -12.50
N LEU A 28 -36.91 16.94 -11.81
CA LEU A 28 -37.48 15.65 -11.50
C LEU A 28 -37.41 14.72 -12.72
N LEU A 29 -37.09 13.45 -12.49
CA LEU A 29 -38.07 12.35 -12.54
C LEU A 29 -37.37 10.99 -12.42
N THR A 30 -37.63 10.36 -11.28
CA THR A 30 -37.94 8.92 -11.14
C THR A 30 -37.24 7.94 -12.08
N ASN A 31 -36.22 7.26 -11.55
CA ASN A 31 -36.04 5.84 -11.82
C ASN A 31 -35.72 5.13 -10.51
N ARG A 32 -36.77 4.74 -9.78
CA ARG A 32 -36.65 3.78 -8.67
C ARG A 32 -36.35 2.42 -9.30
N ARG A 33 -35.11 2.21 -9.72
CA ARG A 33 -34.60 0.85 -9.92
C ARG A 33 -34.60 0.21 -8.55
N ILE A 34 -35.39 -0.86 -8.47
CA ILE A 34 -35.40 -1.83 -7.38
C ILE A 34 -33.94 -2.05 -6.98
N SER A 35 -33.61 -1.70 -5.74
CA SER A 35 -32.36 -2.07 -5.12
C SER A 35 -32.31 -3.59 -5.10
N THR A 36 -31.65 -4.18 -6.09
CA THR A 36 -30.98 -5.44 -5.82
C THR A 36 -30.07 -5.18 -4.62
N PRO A 37 -30.02 -6.07 -3.63
CA PRO A 37 -29.04 -5.91 -2.57
C PRO A 37 -27.69 -5.81 -3.27
N THR A 38 -27.03 -4.67 -3.12
CA THR A 38 -25.60 -4.56 -3.36
C THR A 38 -25.02 -5.73 -2.60
N ALA A 39 -24.60 -6.77 -3.34
CA ALA A 39 -23.74 -7.78 -2.77
C ALA A 39 -22.56 -6.97 -2.26
N ARG A 40 -22.54 -6.70 -0.95
CA ARG A 40 -21.31 -6.37 -0.26
C ARG A 40 -20.40 -7.50 -0.68
N ALA A 41 -19.44 -7.22 -1.54
CA ALA A 41 -18.37 -8.15 -1.81
C ALA A 41 -17.78 -8.44 -0.43
N MET A 42 -18.15 -9.59 0.13
CA MET A 42 -17.58 -10.04 1.39
C MET A 42 -16.12 -10.30 1.03
N VAL A 43 -15.22 -9.48 1.57
CA VAL A 43 -13.78 -9.74 1.47
C VAL A 43 -13.58 -11.08 2.16
N GLN A 44 -13.29 -12.10 1.37
CA GLN A 44 -13.00 -13.43 1.88
C GLN A 44 -11.60 -13.38 2.46
N SER A 45 -11.46 -13.61 3.76
CA SER A 45 -10.17 -13.75 4.41
C SER A 45 -9.47 -15.00 3.85
N VAL A 46 -8.22 -14.83 3.41
CA VAL A 46 -7.38 -15.94 2.97
C VAL A 46 -6.55 -16.38 4.18
N SER A 47 -6.69 -17.66 4.54
CA SER A 47 -5.89 -18.27 5.61
C SER A 47 -4.63 -18.90 5.03
N LEU A 48 -3.51 -18.66 5.71
CA LEU A 48 -2.19 -19.24 5.42
C LEU A 48 -1.92 -20.52 6.21
N GLU A 49 -2.89 -21.02 7.00
CA GLU A 49 -2.74 -22.26 7.79
C GLU A 49 -2.49 -23.50 6.94
N THR A 50 -2.84 -23.47 5.65
CA THR A 50 -2.63 -24.59 4.73
C THR A 50 -1.20 -24.70 4.21
N LEU A 51 -0.37 -23.68 4.45
CA LEU A 51 1.04 -23.70 4.08
C LEU A 51 1.85 -24.63 5.01
N SER A 52 3.02 -25.05 4.54
CA SER A 52 3.97 -25.88 5.32
C SER A 52 4.23 -25.30 6.72
N ASP A 53 4.36 -26.18 7.71
CA ASP A 53 4.80 -25.84 9.06
C ASP A 53 6.25 -25.32 9.09
N ASN A 54 7.03 -25.58 8.04
CA ASN A 54 8.37 -25.02 7.87
C ASN A 54 8.30 -23.56 7.39
N HIS A 55 7.93 -22.65 8.29
CA HIS A 55 7.76 -21.23 7.99
C HIS A 55 9.05 -20.55 7.53
N GLU A 56 10.21 -21.02 7.97
CA GLU A 56 11.52 -20.50 7.53
C GLU A 56 11.78 -20.75 6.04
N GLU A 57 11.38 -21.91 5.54
CA GLU A 57 11.47 -22.25 4.12
C GLU A 57 10.56 -21.35 3.29
N ILE A 58 9.28 -21.21 3.68
CA ILE A 58 8.33 -20.31 3.00
C ILE A 58 8.83 -18.87 3.00
N ALA A 59 9.31 -18.38 4.15
CA ALA A 59 9.81 -17.02 4.29
C ALA A 59 11.04 -16.77 3.39
N SER A 60 11.93 -17.77 3.29
CA SER A 60 13.11 -17.70 2.42
C SER A 60 12.74 -17.71 0.94
N GLU A 61 11.77 -18.53 0.54
CA GLU A 61 11.24 -18.53 -0.83
C GLU A 61 10.54 -17.20 -1.17
N LEU A 62 9.75 -16.65 -0.24
CA LEU A 62 9.11 -15.34 -0.36
C LEU A 62 10.16 -14.24 -0.55
N SER A 63 11.18 -14.19 0.30
CA SER A 63 12.29 -13.24 0.18
C SER A 63 12.93 -13.30 -1.20
N GLY A 64 13.31 -14.51 -1.64
CA GLY A 64 13.90 -14.70 -2.96
C GLY A 64 12.96 -14.28 -4.10
N SER A 65 11.65 -14.53 -3.97
CA SER A 65 10.65 -14.11 -4.95
C SER A 65 10.52 -12.60 -5.05
N VAL A 66 10.41 -11.90 -3.91
CA VAL A 66 10.36 -10.43 -3.85
C VAL A 66 11.62 -9.84 -4.49
N GLN A 67 12.80 -10.35 -4.13
CA GLN A 67 14.05 -9.88 -4.72
C GLN A 67 14.06 -10.07 -6.24
N ARG A 68 13.73 -11.27 -6.74
CA ARG A 68 13.71 -11.56 -8.19
C ARG A 68 12.73 -10.67 -8.95
N TRP A 69 11.55 -10.41 -8.39
CA TRP A 69 10.58 -9.50 -8.97
C TRP A 69 11.11 -8.07 -9.06
N LEU A 70 11.69 -7.56 -7.97
CA LEU A 70 12.30 -6.23 -7.96
C LEU A 70 13.48 -6.12 -8.96
N ASP A 71 14.36 -7.12 -8.97
CA ASP A 71 15.52 -7.18 -9.86
C ASP A 71 15.11 -7.30 -11.34
N ALA A 72 14.02 -8.01 -11.63
CA ALA A 72 13.51 -8.18 -13.00
C ALA A 72 12.99 -6.87 -13.59
N GLU A 73 12.32 -6.05 -12.79
CA GLU A 73 11.69 -4.81 -13.26
C GLU A 73 12.63 -3.59 -13.17
N TRP A 74 13.52 -3.54 -12.16
CA TRP A 74 14.37 -2.37 -11.87
C TRP A 74 15.87 -2.66 -11.86
N MET A 75 16.31 -3.79 -12.43
CA MET A 75 17.70 -4.28 -12.40
C MET A 75 18.17 -4.67 -11.00
N GLU A 76 19.18 -5.55 -10.93
CA GLU A 76 19.74 -6.04 -9.67
C GLU A 76 20.29 -4.90 -8.78
N GLN A 77 19.79 -4.80 -7.55
CA GLN A 77 20.20 -3.77 -6.60
C GLN A 77 20.20 -4.28 -5.14
N GLU A 78 21.18 -3.82 -4.35
CA GLU A 78 21.29 -4.18 -2.93
C GLU A 78 20.05 -3.77 -2.10
N VAL A 79 19.35 -2.70 -2.51
CA VAL A 79 18.11 -2.28 -1.83
C VAL A 79 17.02 -3.35 -1.95
N HIS A 80 16.97 -4.08 -3.06
CA HIS A 80 15.99 -5.16 -3.27
C HIS A 80 16.23 -6.32 -2.31
N VAL A 81 17.51 -6.71 -2.09
CA VAL A 81 17.90 -7.72 -1.09
C VAL A 81 17.43 -7.30 0.30
N ARG A 82 17.67 -6.04 0.70
CA ARG A 82 17.28 -5.54 2.03
C ARG A 82 15.76 -5.49 2.21
N MET A 83 15.02 -5.08 1.18
CA MET A 83 13.55 -5.04 1.21
C MET A 83 12.95 -6.45 1.25
N ALA A 84 13.48 -7.38 0.45
CA ALA A 84 13.09 -8.79 0.47
C ALA A 84 13.32 -9.44 1.84
N GLU A 85 14.48 -9.18 2.45
CA GLU A 85 14.78 -9.67 3.80
C GLU A 85 13.89 -9.03 4.87
N SER A 86 13.41 -7.80 4.66
CA SER A 86 12.38 -7.22 5.51
C SER A 86 11.06 -7.99 5.40
N CYS A 87 10.63 -8.33 4.18
CA CYS A 87 9.42 -9.12 3.96
C CYS A 87 9.50 -10.50 4.62
N LYS A 88 10.68 -11.14 4.55
CA LYS A 88 10.97 -12.40 5.25
C LYS A 88 10.69 -12.29 6.74
N ARG A 89 11.30 -11.29 7.40
CA ARG A 89 11.14 -11.09 8.85
C ARG A 89 9.69 -10.81 9.23
N SER A 90 9.02 -9.92 8.50
CA SER A 90 7.60 -9.61 8.73
C SER A 90 6.72 -10.85 8.68
N TYR A 91 6.94 -11.73 7.69
CA TYR A 91 6.23 -13.01 7.59
C TYR A 91 6.51 -13.88 8.82
N LEU A 92 7.77 -14.11 9.17
CA LEU A 92 8.16 -14.94 10.32
C LEU A 92 7.59 -14.42 11.63
N ASP A 93 7.70 -13.11 11.87
CA ASP A 93 7.17 -12.46 13.06
C ASP A 93 5.65 -12.65 13.18
N CYS A 94 4.91 -12.59 12.07
CA CYS A 94 3.48 -12.94 12.06
C CYS A 94 3.26 -14.42 12.43
N ARG A 95 4.00 -15.33 11.81
CA ARG A 95 3.87 -16.78 12.07
C ARG A 95 4.20 -17.14 13.52
N GLU A 96 5.24 -16.54 14.10
CA GLU A 96 5.64 -16.73 15.50
C GLU A 96 4.56 -16.28 16.49
N ARG A 97 3.77 -15.26 16.12
CA ARG A 97 2.62 -14.79 16.91
C ARG A 97 1.35 -15.61 16.69
N GLY A 98 1.40 -16.65 15.86
CA GLY A 98 0.24 -17.45 15.47
C GLY A 98 -0.70 -16.72 14.50
N GLU A 99 -0.23 -15.65 13.85
CA GLU A 99 -1.01 -14.95 12.83
C GLU A 99 -0.97 -15.72 11.51
N ALA A 100 -2.15 -15.98 10.96
CA ALA A 100 -2.33 -16.77 9.75
C ALA A 100 -3.25 -16.12 8.72
N ASP A 101 -3.78 -14.94 9.01
CA ASP A 101 -4.51 -14.17 8.02
C ASP A 101 -3.56 -13.49 7.02
N LEU A 102 -3.82 -13.69 5.73
CA LEU A 102 -3.02 -13.11 4.64
C LEU A 102 -2.98 -11.58 4.72
N MET A 103 -4.12 -10.94 5.04
CA MET A 103 -4.20 -9.48 5.10
C MET A 103 -3.38 -8.95 6.27
N ALA A 104 -3.38 -9.64 7.41
CA ALA A 104 -2.54 -9.28 8.55
C ALA A 104 -1.04 -9.34 8.20
N VAL A 105 -0.60 -10.38 7.47
CA VAL A 105 0.79 -10.48 6.98
C VAL A 105 1.12 -9.37 5.99
N MET A 106 0.25 -9.10 5.02
CA MET A 106 0.43 -8.03 4.04
C MET A 106 0.58 -6.66 4.72
N VAL A 107 -0.29 -6.34 5.68
CA VAL A 107 -0.23 -5.09 6.44
C VAL A 107 1.07 -5.00 7.25
N GLN A 108 1.48 -6.07 7.92
CA GLN A 108 2.76 -6.09 8.65
C GLN A 108 3.95 -5.78 7.73
N VAL A 109 3.99 -6.36 6.53
CA VAL A 109 5.03 -6.07 5.54
C VAL A 109 5.03 -4.60 5.14
N ALA A 110 3.86 -4.03 4.83
CA ALA A 110 3.74 -2.62 4.46
C ALA A 110 4.20 -1.70 5.60
N ASP A 111 3.81 -2.00 6.84
CA ASP A 111 4.18 -1.24 8.02
C ASP A 111 5.69 -1.30 8.28
N ASP A 112 6.29 -2.49 8.25
CA ASP A 112 7.73 -2.66 8.51
C ASP A 112 8.58 -1.98 7.43
N LEU A 113 8.18 -2.07 6.15
CA LEU A 113 8.86 -1.37 5.06
C LEU A 113 8.70 0.16 5.20
N THR A 114 7.52 0.63 5.62
CA THR A 114 7.24 2.06 5.83
C THR A 114 8.03 2.62 7.01
N GLU A 115 8.08 1.91 8.13
CA GLU A 115 8.84 2.32 9.32
C GLU A 115 10.35 2.43 9.00
N ASN A 116 10.84 1.52 8.17
CA ASN A 116 12.24 1.47 7.76
C ASN A 116 12.53 2.25 6.46
N TRP A 117 11.56 3.01 5.94
CA TRP A 117 11.62 3.58 4.58
C TRP A 117 12.88 4.41 4.31
N ARG A 118 13.42 5.10 5.32
CA ARG A 118 14.66 5.89 5.21
C ARG A 118 15.88 5.07 4.74
N GLN A 119 15.86 3.74 4.92
CA GLN A 119 16.92 2.83 4.48
C GLN A 119 16.81 2.44 2.99
N TYR A 120 15.65 2.70 2.38
CA TYR A 120 15.29 2.27 1.03
C TYR A 120 15.09 3.47 0.08
N ASP A 121 14.53 4.57 0.59
CA ASP A 121 14.05 5.76 -0.15
C ASP A 121 14.97 6.29 -1.25
N LYS A 122 16.29 6.20 -1.05
CA LYS A 122 17.26 6.72 -2.02
C LYS A 122 17.30 5.92 -3.32
N ASP A 123 17.13 4.60 -3.21
CA ASP A 123 17.42 3.65 -4.30
C ASP A 123 16.18 2.81 -4.68
N ALA A 124 15.11 2.83 -3.87
CA ALA A 124 13.88 2.09 -4.15
C ALA A 124 12.99 2.83 -5.16
N PHE A 125 12.54 2.11 -6.20
CA PHE A 125 11.65 2.63 -7.24
C PHE A 125 10.17 2.32 -7.01
N VAL A 126 9.85 1.44 -6.07
CA VAL A 126 8.48 1.05 -5.66
C VAL A 126 8.24 1.34 -4.20
N ASN A 127 7.01 1.67 -3.83
CA ASN A 127 6.67 1.97 -2.45
C ASN A 127 6.38 0.70 -1.62
N ALA A 128 6.28 0.85 -0.30
CA ALA A 128 6.00 -0.26 0.63
C ALA A 128 4.70 -1.04 0.31
N TRP A 129 3.65 -0.35 -0.13
CA TRP A 129 2.38 -0.97 -0.48
C TRP A 129 2.46 -1.78 -1.76
N ASP A 130 3.20 -1.31 -2.77
CA ASP A 130 3.43 -2.06 -4.01
C ASP A 130 4.09 -3.41 -3.70
N VAL A 131 5.11 -3.41 -2.84
CA VAL A 131 5.78 -4.64 -2.38
C VAL A 131 4.83 -5.51 -1.58
N SER A 132 4.02 -4.94 -0.67
CA SER A 132 3.05 -5.71 0.10
C SER A 132 1.98 -6.39 -0.76
N ASN A 133 1.55 -5.73 -1.84
CA ASN A 133 0.62 -6.31 -2.81
C ASN A 133 1.25 -7.52 -3.50
N TYR A 134 2.51 -7.41 -3.94
CA TYR A 134 3.23 -8.54 -4.51
C TYR A 134 3.34 -9.72 -3.51
N VAL A 135 3.65 -9.43 -2.23
CA VAL A 135 3.66 -10.47 -1.17
C VAL A 135 2.29 -11.16 -1.05
N SER A 136 1.20 -10.38 -1.12
CA SER A 136 -0.15 -10.94 -1.04
C SER A 136 -0.48 -11.87 -2.21
N ASP A 137 -0.06 -11.50 -3.42
CA ASP A 137 -0.24 -12.32 -4.63
C ASP A 137 0.60 -13.60 -4.55
N TYR A 138 1.86 -13.49 -4.13
CA TYR A 138 2.76 -14.62 -3.94
C TYR A 138 2.18 -15.64 -2.96
N LEU A 139 1.77 -15.19 -1.77
CA LEU A 139 1.25 -16.07 -0.73
C LEU A 139 -0.11 -16.68 -1.12
N SER A 140 -0.98 -15.91 -1.77
CA SER A 140 -2.24 -16.44 -2.33
C SER A 140 -1.96 -17.58 -3.31
N ALA A 141 -1.06 -17.37 -4.27
CA ALA A 141 -0.65 -18.40 -5.22
C ALA A 141 -0.08 -19.64 -4.50
N LYS A 142 0.74 -19.44 -3.45
CA LYS A 142 1.33 -20.53 -2.66
C LYS A 142 0.29 -21.36 -1.91
N THR A 143 -0.81 -20.75 -1.46
CA THR A 143 -1.93 -21.46 -0.80
C THR A 143 -2.82 -22.26 -1.78
N GLY A 144 -2.58 -22.15 -3.09
CA GLY A 144 -3.42 -22.78 -4.12
C GLY A 144 -4.74 -22.05 -4.36
N ILE A 145 -4.89 -20.84 -3.82
CA ILE A 145 -5.98 -19.92 -4.16
C ILE A 145 -5.47 -19.13 -5.38
N GLU A 146 -5.95 -19.49 -6.56
CA GLU A 146 -5.55 -18.79 -7.80
C GLU A 146 -5.86 -17.29 -7.67
N GLY A 147 -4.82 -16.46 -7.83
CA GLY A 147 -4.93 -15.02 -7.84
C GLY A 147 -5.72 -14.52 -9.06
N CYS A 148 -6.27 -13.31 -8.95
CA CYS A 148 -6.89 -12.64 -10.08
C CYS A 148 -5.83 -12.39 -11.17
N GLU A 149 -6.12 -12.72 -12.45
CA GLU A 149 -5.22 -12.56 -13.63
C GLU A 149 -4.76 -11.11 -13.93
N CYS A 150 -4.96 -10.18 -13.00
CA CYS A 150 -4.55 -8.79 -13.11
C CYS A 150 -3.12 -8.53 -12.60
N SER A 151 -2.47 -9.49 -11.95
CA SER A 151 -1.13 -9.32 -11.37
C SER A 151 0.00 -9.88 -12.25
N SER A 152 1.19 -9.30 -12.09
CA SER A 152 2.44 -9.68 -12.75
C SER A 152 2.82 -11.14 -12.46
N THR A 153 3.63 -11.74 -13.35
CA THR A 153 4.14 -13.11 -13.18
C THR A 153 4.83 -13.25 -11.83
N ILE A 154 4.43 -14.26 -11.04
CA ILE A 154 5.06 -14.58 -9.76
C ILE A 154 6.40 -15.29 -10.05
N HIS A 155 7.48 -14.78 -9.47
CA HIS A 155 8.86 -15.21 -9.71
C HIS A 155 9.45 -16.12 -8.63
#